data_AF-A0A952UU13-F1
#
_entry.id   AF-A0A952UU13-F1
#
_cell.length_a   1.000
_cell.length_b   1.000
_cell.length_c   1.000
_cell.angle_alpha   90.00
_cell.angle_beta   90.00
_cell.angle_gamma   90.00
#
_symmetry.space_group_name_H-M   'P 1'
#
loop_
_entity.id
_entity.type
_entity.pdbx_description
1 polymer ?
#
loop_
_entity_poly.entity_id
_entity_poly.type
_entity_poly.pdbx_seq_one_letter_code
_entity_poly.pdbx_strand_id
1 'polypeptide(L)'
;MSFDRALFERALRETRDGELGEPLTHLALTGSTNDDAAEAAKAGAPHGAVFIADQQTQGRGRQGKRWDGAPGEDLLCSVLLRPRLAPSVVSQLTLAVGLALRDAVERWIHSPDAAHGAHPVGAGFKPTGVSPADPPGDPGNPVGARFKPALTGVSSADPPGDPGTHPLTRTGIDALRWNPVGAGFKPALTRTPPVVQIKWPNDVWIEGRKVAGVLVESQLRGAELASAVVGVGLNLRRAPLPPELSGATSVAHFTSAPPSRELALAGFLVELERRVSQLTLAGLTSILPELRRHDGLLGRRIQVEGRVAIGRGIATDGALLIEREDGALTRVRSGSVEVLDEVAHSATDVRLTAKPPK
;
A
#
# COMPACT_ATOMS: atom_id res chain seq x y z
N MET A 1 -16.21 19.67 9.93
CA MET A 1 -17.54 19.06 9.70
C MET A 1 -17.62 17.78 10.52
N SER A 2 -18.78 17.45 11.08
CA SER A 2 -18.99 16.16 11.79
C SER A 2 -18.91 14.99 10.81
N PHE A 3 -18.52 13.81 11.28
CA PHE A 3 -18.53 12.58 10.49
C PHE A 3 -19.97 12.16 10.12
N ASP A 4 -20.20 11.80 8.86
CA ASP A 4 -21.49 11.30 8.36
C ASP A 4 -21.54 9.77 8.40
N ARG A 5 -22.09 9.22 9.48
CA ARG A 5 -22.25 7.77 9.66
C ARG A 5 -23.06 7.12 8.52
N ALA A 6 -24.12 7.77 8.03
CA ALA A 6 -25.00 7.16 7.03
C ALA A 6 -24.28 7.04 5.67
N LEU A 7 -23.47 8.04 5.31
CA LEU A 7 -22.61 7.98 4.13
C LEU A 7 -21.57 6.86 4.25
N PHE A 8 -20.90 6.75 5.40
CA PHE A 8 -19.92 5.68 5.65
C PHE A 8 -20.56 4.29 5.52
N GLU A 9 -21.66 4.06 6.22
CA GLU A 9 -22.33 2.76 6.20
C GLU A 9 -22.86 2.40 4.81
N ARG A 10 -23.36 3.38 4.05
CA ARG A 10 -23.76 3.16 2.65
C ARG A 10 -22.56 2.76 1.80
N ALA A 11 -21.47 3.51 1.88
CA ALA A 11 -20.26 3.22 1.11
C ALA A 11 -19.69 1.83 1.44
N LEU A 12 -19.68 1.44 2.71
CA LEU A 12 -19.21 0.12 3.15
C LEU A 12 -20.14 -1.01 2.67
N ARG A 13 -21.47 -0.79 2.71
CA ARG A 13 -22.46 -1.75 2.19
C ARG A 13 -22.43 -1.93 0.69
N GLU A 14 -21.89 -0.97 -0.06
CA GLU A 14 -21.74 -1.09 -1.52
C GLU A 14 -20.50 -1.92 -1.90
N THR A 15 -19.54 -2.05 -0.98
CA THR A 15 -18.29 -2.82 -1.15
C THR A 15 -18.35 -4.23 -0.55
N ARG A 16 -19.56 -4.82 -0.49
CA ARG A 16 -20.02 -5.82 0.50
C ARG A 16 -19.46 -7.25 0.44
N ASP A 17 -18.21 -7.45 0.85
CA ASP A 17 -17.66 -8.80 1.16
C ASP A 17 -16.74 -8.80 2.41
N GLY A 18 -16.92 -7.85 3.34
CA GLY A 18 -15.99 -7.61 4.45
C GLY A 18 -16.53 -7.68 5.87
N GLU A 19 -15.65 -7.99 6.84
CA GLU A 19 -15.89 -8.08 8.29
C GLU A 19 -15.51 -6.81 9.06
N LEU A 20 -14.85 -5.83 8.41
CA LEU A 20 -14.39 -4.59 9.05
C LEU A 20 -15.42 -3.46 8.94
N GLY A 21 -15.55 -2.64 9.98
CA GLY A 21 -16.38 -1.44 9.97
C GLY A 21 -17.49 -1.40 11.01
N GLU A 22 -17.78 -2.54 11.66
CA GLU A 22 -18.85 -2.67 12.65
C GLU A 22 -18.35 -3.35 13.94
N PRO A 23 -18.72 -2.84 15.14
CA PRO A 23 -19.40 -1.57 15.37
C PRO A 23 -18.50 -0.37 15.06
N LEU A 24 -19.09 0.72 14.56
CA LEU A 24 -18.42 2.01 14.42
C LEU A 24 -18.68 2.87 15.67
N THR A 25 -17.63 3.46 16.23
CA THR A 25 -17.67 4.50 17.25
C THR A 25 -17.09 5.80 16.67
N HIS A 26 -17.90 6.87 16.63
CA HIS A 26 -17.45 8.19 16.23
C HIS A 26 -17.36 9.10 17.45
N LEU A 27 -16.23 9.80 17.58
CA LEU A 27 -15.92 10.68 18.69
C LEU A 27 -15.61 12.08 18.14
N ALA A 28 -16.30 13.12 18.61
CA ALA A 28 -15.96 14.48 18.22
C ALA A 28 -14.55 14.88 18.73
N LEU A 29 -14.18 14.42 19.92
CA LEU A 29 -12.88 14.70 20.54
C LEU A 29 -12.46 13.50 21.40
N THR A 30 -11.21 13.09 21.29
CA THR A 30 -10.62 12.07 22.17
C THR A 30 -9.14 12.37 22.47
N GLY A 31 -8.55 11.65 23.43
CA GLY A 31 -7.10 11.57 23.59
C GLY A 31 -6.47 10.92 22.36
N SER A 32 -6.79 9.65 22.12
CA SER A 32 -6.31 8.86 20.99
C SER A 32 -7.32 7.77 20.63
N THR A 33 -7.65 7.63 19.35
CA THR A 33 -8.48 6.51 18.88
C THR A 33 -7.85 5.14 19.17
N ASN A 34 -6.52 5.05 19.27
CA ASN A 34 -5.83 3.82 19.65
C ASN A 34 -6.14 3.43 21.10
N ASP A 35 -6.19 4.42 22.00
CA ASP A 35 -6.50 4.18 23.41
C ASP A 35 -7.95 3.75 23.58
N ASP A 36 -8.88 4.42 22.89
CA ASP A 36 -10.30 4.06 22.87
C ASP A 36 -10.50 2.63 22.37
N ALA A 37 -9.86 2.28 21.25
CA ALA A 37 -9.91 0.94 20.68
C ALA A 37 -9.24 -0.11 21.59
N ALA A 38 -8.14 0.25 22.26
CA ALA A 38 -7.45 -0.65 23.17
C ALA A 38 -8.26 -0.94 24.44
N GLU A 39 -8.94 0.07 24.99
CA GLU A 39 -9.88 -0.09 26.10
C GLU A 39 -11.08 -0.94 25.69
N ALA A 40 -11.69 -0.64 24.54
CA ALA A 40 -12.80 -1.43 24.02
C ALA A 40 -12.41 -2.89 23.76
N ALA A 41 -11.19 -3.15 23.29
CA ALA A 41 -10.69 -4.52 23.10
C ALA A 41 -10.61 -5.30 24.41
N LYS A 42 -10.20 -4.65 25.53
CA LYS A 42 -10.20 -5.24 26.88
C LYS A 42 -11.63 -5.49 27.38
N ALA A 43 -12.56 -4.62 27.02
CA ALA A 43 -14.00 -4.76 27.31
C ALA A 43 -14.70 -5.80 26.42
N GLY A 44 -14.00 -6.43 25.47
CA GLY A 44 -14.54 -7.50 24.64
C GLY A 44 -15.12 -7.06 23.29
N ALA A 45 -14.79 -5.86 22.82
CA ALA A 45 -15.18 -5.42 21.48
C ALA A 45 -14.73 -6.43 20.39
N PRO A 46 -15.58 -6.65 19.36
CA PRO A 46 -15.34 -7.68 18.35
C PRO A 46 -14.23 -7.29 17.36
N HIS A 47 -13.78 -8.28 16.60
CA HIS A 47 -13.03 -8.02 15.36
C HIS A 47 -13.82 -7.05 14.48
N GLY A 48 -13.13 -6.12 13.82
CA GLY A 48 -13.76 -5.21 12.86
C GLY A 48 -14.31 -3.92 13.49
N ALA A 49 -14.30 -3.78 14.82
CA ALA A 49 -14.72 -2.55 15.48
C ALA A 49 -13.83 -1.36 15.03
N VAL A 50 -14.46 -0.24 14.70
CA VAL A 50 -13.79 0.97 14.21
C VAL A 50 -14.04 2.15 15.14
N PHE A 51 -12.99 2.92 15.40
CA PHE A 51 -13.02 4.14 16.18
C PHE A 51 -12.52 5.27 15.28
N ILE A 52 -13.31 6.33 15.11
CA ILE A 52 -12.93 7.49 14.32
C ILE A 52 -13.15 8.76 15.14
N ALA A 53 -12.18 9.68 15.07
CA ALA A 53 -12.26 10.95 15.77
C ALA A 53 -12.29 12.13 14.79
N ASP A 54 -13.06 13.18 15.14
CA ASP A 54 -12.91 14.47 14.47
C ASP A 54 -11.62 15.15 14.91
N GLN A 55 -11.20 14.98 16.16
CA GLN A 55 -9.97 15.54 16.70
C GLN A 55 -9.35 14.63 17.77
N GLN A 56 -8.01 14.58 17.78
CA GLN A 56 -7.24 13.93 18.85
C GLN A 56 -6.38 14.96 19.58
N THR A 57 -6.42 14.96 20.91
CA THR A 57 -5.57 15.83 21.74
C THR A 57 -4.19 15.21 22.00
N GLN A 58 -4.11 13.88 22.04
CA GLN A 58 -2.91 13.10 22.34
C GLN A 58 -2.64 12.07 21.24
N GLY A 59 -2.82 12.45 19.97
CA GLY A 59 -2.53 11.57 18.85
C GLY A 59 -1.09 11.06 18.88
N ARG A 60 -0.91 9.76 18.67
CA ARG A 60 0.38 9.08 18.81
C ARG A 60 0.89 8.58 17.48
N GLY A 61 2.19 8.70 17.30
CA GLY A 61 2.99 7.93 16.37
C GLY A 61 3.92 6.97 17.12
N ARG A 62 4.80 6.29 16.39
CA ARG A 62 5.78 5.39 17.00
C ARG A 62 6.83 6.15 17.81
N GLN A 63 7.44 5.45 18.77
CA GLN A 63 8.55 5.97 19.58
C GLN A 63 8.21 7.27 20.33
N GLY A 64 6.96 7.41 20.79
CA GLY A 64 6.51 8.57 21.56
C GLY A 64 6.32 9.86 20.75
N LYS A 65 6.47 9.82 19.42
CA LYS A 65 6.18 10.98 18.56
C LYS A 65 4.67 11.27 18.59
N ARG A 66 4.29 12.55 18.51
CA ARG A 66 2.89 12.97 18.38
C ARG A 66 2.44 12.91 16.93
N TRP A 67 1.19 12.54 16.70
CA TRP A 67 0.51 12.74 15.42
C TRP A 67 -0.31 14.05 15.48
N ASP A 68 -0.04 14.97 14.55
CA ASP A 68 -0.77 16.21 14.37
C ASP A 68 -1.75 16.05 13.19
N GLY A 69 -3.05 16.04 13.47
CA GLY A 69 -4.09 15.94 12.45
C GLY A 69 -5.05 17.13 12.53
N ALA A 70 -5.46 17.66 11.38
CA ALA A 70 -6.45 18.74 11.32
C ALA A 70 -7.85 18.26 11.70
N PRO A 71 -8.51 18.96 12.65
CA PRO A 71 -9.86 18.60 13.09
C PRO A 71 -10.87 18.54 11.95
N GLY A 72 -11.53 17.40 11.77
CA GLY A 72 -12.58 17.23 10.77
C GLY A 72 -12.10 17.16 9.31
N GLU A 73 -10.81 17.28 9.04
CA GLU A 73 -10.22 17.26 7.69
C GLU A 73 -9.42 16.00 7.43
N ASP A 74 -8.68 15.54 8.43
CA ASP A 74 -7.82 14.36 8.35
C ASP A 74 -8.57 13.10 8.81
N LEU A 75 -8.13 11.94 8.31
CA LEU A 75 -8.66 10.67 8.78
C LEU A 75 -7.83 10.22 9.98
N LEU A 76 -8.48 10.25 11.14
CA LEU A 76 -7.95 9.83 12.43
C LEU A 76 -8.77 8.64 12.93
N CYS A 77 -8.30 7.42 12.69
CA CYS A 77 -9.07 6.23 13.05
C CYS A 77 -8.20 5.10 13.61
N SER A 78 -8.88 4.17 14.28
CA SER A 78 -8.33 2.92 14.74
C SER A 78 -9.26 1.77 14.39
N VAL A 79 -8.69 0.63 13.98
CA VAL A 79 -9.42 -0.60 13.67
C VAL A 79 -8.95 -1.70 14.61
N LEU A 80 -9.89 -2.37 15.28
CA LEU A 80 -9.61 -3.51 16.14
C LEU A 80 -9.59 -4.79 15.31
N LEU A 81 -8.43 -5.43 15.23
CA LEU A 81 -8.26 -6.72 14.57
C LEU A 81 -8.01 -7.82 15.59
N ARG A 82 -8.51 -9.02 15.27
CA ARG A 82 -8.18 -10.28 15.97
C ARG A 82 -7.61 -11.31 14.99
N PRO A 83 -6.44 -11.03 14.39
CA PRO A 83 -5.89 -11.89 13.35
C PRO A 83 -5.30 -13.16 13.97
N ARG A 84 -5.38 -14.27 13.25
CA ARG A 84 -4.75 -15.55 13.64
C ARG A 84 -3.26 -15.51 13.27
N LEU A 85 -2.50 -14.66 13.96
CA LEU A 85 -1.07 -14.45 13.72
C LEU A 85 -0.27 -14.70 15.00
N ALA A 86 0.93 -15.28 14.85
CA ALA A 86 1.86 -15.39 15.96
C ALA A 86 2.38 -14.00 16.38
N PRO A 87 2.67 -13.74 17.66
CA PRO A 87 3.22 -12.45 18.11
C PRO A 87 4.51 -12.03 17.38
N SER A 88 5.32 -13.01 16.95
CA SER A 88 6.58 -12.78 16.24
C SER A 88 6.42 -12.15 14.86
N VAL A 89 5.23 -12.21 14.26
CA VAL A 89 4.95 -11.68 12.91
C VAL A 89 4.07 -10.42 12.91
N VAL A 90 3.82 -9.80 14.07
CA VAL A 90 3.03 -8.55 14.18
C VAL A 90 3.68 -7.40 13.40
N SER A 91 5.00 -7.39 13.25
CA SER A 91 5.69 -6.41 12.39
C SER A 91 5.25 -6.52 10.92
N GLN A 92 4.90 -7.73 10.46
CA GLN A 92 4.40 -7.97 9.11
C GLN A 92 2.98 -7.41 8.93
N LEU A 93 2.15 -7.44 10.00
CA LEU A 93 0.85 -6.78 10.00
C LEU A 93 1.00 -5.26 9.77
N THR A 94 2.03 -4.63 10.35
CA THR A 94 2.29 -3.20 10.11
C THR A 94 2.58 -2.91 8.63
N LEU A 95 3.34 -3.78 7.96
CA LEU A 95 3.62 -3.67 6.52
C LEU A 95 2.35 -3.87 5.67
N ALA A 96 1.52 -4.85 6.03
CA ALA A 96 0.25 -5.10 5.34
C ALA A 96 -0.71 -3.90 5.44
N VAL A 97 -0.82 -3.29 6.63
CA VAL A 97 -1.62 -2.08 6.84
C VAL A 97 -1.05 -0.91 6.04
N GLY A 98 0.27 -0.71 6.04
CA GLY A 98 0.92 0.35 5.26
C GLY A 98 0.65 0.19 3.76
N LEU A 99 0.71 -1.04 3.25
CA LEU A 99 0.39 -1.36 1.86
C LEU A 99 -1.10 -1.13 1.53
N ALA A 100 -2.01 -1.52 2.42
CA ALA A 100 -3.44 -1.25 2.25
C ALA A 100 -3.74 0.25 2.18
N LEU A 101 -3.15 1.03 3.07
CA LEU A 101 -3.32 2.49 3.08
C LEU A 101 -2.70 3.14 1.84
N ARG A 102 -1.55 2.64 1.39
CA ARG A 102 -0.92 3.06 0.12
C ARG A 102 -1.83 2.79 -1.08
N ASP A 103 -2.44 1.60 -1.15
CA ASP A 103 -3.35 1.23 -2.25
C ASP A 103 -4.62 2.09 -2.24
N ALA A 104 -5.15 2.41 -1.06
CA ALA A 104 -6.28 3.33 -0.92
C ALA A 104 -5.91 4.76 -1.39
N VAL A 105 -4.78 5.29 -0.92
CA VAL A 105 -4.28 6.62 -1.30
C VAL A 105 -4.02 6.73 -2.80
N GLU A 106 -3.36 5.73 -3.40
CA GLU A 106 -3.09 5.71 -4.84
C GLU A 106 -4.37 5.84 -5.66
N ARG A 107 -5.41 5.05 -5.31
CA ARG A 107 -6.70 5.15 -6.00
C ARG A 107 -7.29 6.55 -5.91
N TRP A 108 -7.26 7.19 -4.75
CA TRP A 108 -7.86 8.52 -4.59
C TRP A 108 -7.15 9.62 -5.39
N ILE A 109 -5.83 9.52 -5.57
CA ILE A 109 -5.06 10.54 -6.31
C ILE A 109 -4.98 10.25 -7.81
N HIS A 110 -5.29 9.03 -8.25
CA HIS A 110 -5.29 8.64 -9.68
C HIS A 110 -6.70 8.48 -10.27
N SER A 111 -7.77 8.47 -9.47
CA SER A 111 -9.14 8.41 -9.98
C SER A 111 -9.56 9.75 -10.62
N PRO A 112 -9.95 9.76 -11.91
CA PRO A 112 -10.39 10.97 -12.62
C PRO A 112 -11.76 11.51 -12.13
N ASP A 113 -12.56 10.70 -11.44
CA ASP A 113 -13.97 10.99 -11.12
C ASP A 113 -14.25 11.59 -9.74
N ALA A 114 -13.21 11.88 -8.95
CA ALA A 114 -13.43 12.37 -7.59
C ALA A 114 -14.17 13.74 -7.56
N ALA A 115 -14.25 14.45 -8.69
CA ALA A 115 -14.97 15.71 -8.86
C ALA A 115 -16.51 15.59 -8.93
N HIS A 116 -17.12 14.40 -9.12
CA HIS A 116 -18.57 14.30 -9.40
C HIS A 116 -19.35 13.23 -8.61
N GLY A 117 -18.79 12.66 -7.54
CA GLY A 117 -19.56 11.77 -6.66
C GLY A 117 -20.07 10.48 -7.33
N ALA A 118 -19.53 10.12 -8.50
CA ALA A 118 -19.78 8.84 -9.15
C ALA A 118 -18.59 7.91 -8.87
N HIS A 119 -18.80 6.93 -8.00
CA HIS A 119 -17.89 5.80 -7.89
C HIS A 119 -18.02 4.93 -9.16
N PRO A 120 -16.94 4.45 -9.77
CA PRO A 120 -17.04 3.34 -10.69
C PRO A 120 -17.35 2.08 -9.87
N VAL A 121 -18.64 1.82 -9.68
CA VAL A 121 -19.17 0.53 -9.26
C VAL A 121 -19.04 -0.41 -10.46
N GLY A 122 -18.36 -1.53 -10.29
CA GLY A 122 -18.40 -2.63 -11.25
C GLY A 122 -17.35 -2.59 -12.37
N ALA A 123 -16.08 -2.71 -12.02
CA ALA A 123 -15.14 -3.46 -12.88
C ALA A 123 -14.76 -4.71 -12.10
N GLY A 124 -15.45 -5.83 -12.38
CA GLY A 124 -15.11 -7.12 -11.82
C GLY A 124 -13.62 -7.40 -12.04
N PHE A 125 -12.88 -7.51 -10.94
CA PHE A 125 -11.52 -8.02 -10.96
C PHE A 125 -11.61 -9.49 -11.38
N LYS A 126 -11.35 -9.78 -12.66
CA LYS A 126 -11.03 -11.15 -13.09
C LYS A 126 -9.58 -11.39 -12.71
N PRO A 127 -9.27 -12.30 -11.77
CA PRO A 127 -7.90 -12.73 -11.58
C PRO A 127 -7.41 -13.32 -12.91
N THR A 128 -6.35 -12.74 -13.47
CA THR A 128 -5.68 -13.31 -14.63
C THR A 128 -5.21 -14.71 -14.28
N GLY A 129 -5.64 -15.67 -15.11
CA GLY A 129 -5.56 -17.11 -14.90
C GLY A 129 -4.30 -17.64 -14.24
N VAL A 130 -4.52 -18.29 -13.09
CA VAL A 130 -3.78 -19.51 -12.76
C VAL A 130 -4.76 -20.64 -13.06
N SER A 131 -4.43 -21.43 -14.10
CA SER A 131 -5.16 -22.66 -14.41
C SER A 131 -5.13 -23.56 -13.17
N PRO A 132 -6.24 -24.21 -12.76
CA PRO A 132 -6.18 -25.17 -11.67
C PRO A 132 -5.31 -26.34 -12.10
N ALA A 133 -4.15 -26.47 -11.47
CA ALA A 133 -3.41 -27.73 -11.47
C ALA A 133 -4.21 -28.73 -10.63
N ASP A 134 -4.31 -29.96 -11.15
CA ASP A 134 -5.03 -31.07 -10.53
C ASP A 134 -4.63 -31.27 -9.05
N PRO A 135 -5.57 -31.69 -8.18
CA PRO A 135 -5.24 -32.00 -6.79
C PRO A 135 -4.28 -33.19 -6.71
N PRO A 136 -3.27 -33.17 -5.82
CA PRO A 136 -2.43 -34.34 -5.59
C PRO A 136 -3.28 -35.45 -4.95
N GLY A 137 -3.23 -36.63 -5.57
CA GLY A 137 -3.93 -37.83 -5.14
C GLY A 137 -3.54 -38.29 -3.73
N ASP A 138 -4.56 -38.78 -3.03
CA ASP A 138 -4.53 -39.48 -1.75
C ASP A 138 -3.58 -40.71 -1.76
N PRO A 139 -2.64 -40.86 -0.79
CA PRO A 139 -1.79 -42.03 -0.69
C PRO A 139 -2.47 -43.11 0.18
N GLY A 140 -3.21 -44.03 -0.45
CA GLY A 140 -3.97 -45.06 0.28
C GLY A 140 -4.14 -46.40 -0.45
N ASN A 141 -3.11 -47.25 -0.35
CA ASN A 141 -3.15 -48.73 -0.40
C ASN A 141 -3.09 -49.45 -1.79
N PRO A 142 -2.34 -50.59 -1.91
CA PRO A 142 -1.79 -51.10 -3.16
C PRO A 142 -2.54 -52.33 -3.69
N VAL A 143 -2.57 -52.51 -5.02
CA VAL A 143 -2.71 -53.85 -5.62
C VAL A 143 -1.96 -53.92 -6.96
N GLY A 144 -0.87 -54.71 -6.95
CA GLY A 144 -0.68 -55.79 -7.93
C GLY A 144 -0.33 -55.47 -9.38
N ALA A 145 0.82 -56.03 -9.77
CA ALA A 145 1.07 -56.72 -11.05
C ALA A 145 1.60 -55.90 -12.23
N ARG A 146 2.93 -56.02 -12.40
CA ARG A 146 3.63 -56.84 -13.43
C ARG A 146 4.59 -56.06 -14.32
N PHE A 147 5.85 -56.40 -14.11
CA PHE A 147 7.00 -56.27 -15.01
C PHE A 147 6.69 -56.67 -16.46
N LYS A 148 7.30 -55.96 -17.42
CA LYS A 148 8.38 -56.51 -18.26
C LYS A 148 9.17 -55.38 -18.97
N PRO A 149 10.50 -55.50 -19.10
CA PRO A 149 11.39 -54.49 -19.70
C PRO A 149 11.82 -54.87 -21.13
N ALA A 150 12.34 -53.91 -21.89
CA ALA A 150 13.32 -54.17 -22.95
C ALA A 150 14.24 -52.97 -23.19
N LEU A 151 15.54 -53.26 -23.08
CA LEU A 151 16.73 -52.51 -23.52
C LEU A 151 16.70 -52.36 -25.06
N THR A 152 17.37 -51.42 -25.74
CA THR A 152 18.83 -51.15 -25.90
C THR A 152 18.96 -49.88 -26.78
N GLY A 153 19.90 -48.95 -26.54
CA GLY A 153 21.19 -48.79 -27.26
C GLY A 153 21.02 -48.39 -28.75
N VAL A 154 21.67 -47.38 -29.37
CA VAL A 154 23.05 -46.89 -29.29
C VAL A 154 23.19 -45.55 -30.08
N SER A 155 24.02 -44.64 -29.55
CA SER A 155 24.94 -43.61 -30.15
C SER A 155 25.01 -43.34 -31.66
N SER A 156 25.09 -42.06 -32.09
CA SER A 156 26.35 -41.42 -32.61
C SER A 156 26.18 -40.03 -33.28
N ALA A 157 27.03 -39.07 -32.86
CA ALA A 157 27.76 -37.98 -33.57
C ALA A 157 27.06 -36.87 -34.43
N ASP A 158 27.43 -35.61 -34.12
CA ASP A 158 27.22 -34.28 -34.78
C ASP A 158 28.16 -34.02 -36.00
N PRO A 159 28.20 -32.81 -36.66
CA PRO A 159 27.22 -31.85 -37.26
C PRO A 159 27.69 -31.48 -38.73
N PRO A 160 27.57 -30.24 -39.32
CA PRO A 160 26.67 -29.07 -39.19
C PRO A 160 26.02 -28.63 -40.53
N GLY A 161 25.05 -27.69 -40.50
CA GLY A 161 24.60 -26.99 -41.72
C GLY A 161 23.45 -25.99 -41.52
N ASP A 162 23.76 -24.70 -41.69
CA ASP A 162 22.87 -23.58 -42.06
C ASP A 162 23.42 -23.05 -43.41
N PRO A 163 22.64 -22.68 -44.45
CA PRO A 163 21.79 -21.47 -44.47
C PRO A 163 20.46 -21.60 -45.23
N GLY A 164 19.44 -20.79 -44.91
CA GLY A 164 18.22 -20.75 -45.72
C GLY A 164 17.15 -19.72 -45.34
N THR A 165 17.34 -18.49 -45.80
CA THR A 165 16.37 -17.38 -45.85
C THR A 165 15.10 -17.70 -46.68
N HIS A 166 13.91 -17.29 -46.23
CA HIS A 166 12.90 -16.51 -46.98
C HIS A 166 11.62 -16.23 -46.13
N PRO A 167 10.77 -15.24 -46.50
CA PRO A 167 10.14 -14.30 -45.58
C PRO A 167 8.65 -14.59 -45.36
N LEU A 168 8.11 -14.16 -44.21
CA LEU A 168 6.66 -14.06 -44.05
C LEU A 168 6.22 -12.61 -44.18
N THR A 169 5.37 -12.44 -45.19
CA THR A 169 4.74 -11.22 -45.66
C THR A 169 3.72 -10.69 -44.67
N ARG A 170 3.64 -9.37 -44.67
CA ARG A 170 2.79 -8.51 -43.86
C ARG A 170 1.45 -8.35 -44.60
N THR A 171 0.36 -8.83 -44.01
CA THR A 171 -1.02 -8.40 -44.28
C THR A 171 -1.55 -7.94 -42.92
N GLY A 172 -2.13 -6.76 -42.71
CA GLY A 172 -3.05 -5.99 -43.53
C GLY A 172 -4.21 -5.67 -42.59
N ILE A 173 -4.11 -4.57 -41.83
CA ILE A 173 -5.24 -4.00 -41.07
C ILE A 173 -5.38 -2.55 -41.49
N ASP A 174 -6.60 -2.25 -41.94
CA ASP A 174 -7.02 -1.02 -42.57
C ASP A 174 -6.76 0.24 -41.74
N ALA A 175 -6.25 1.24 -42.45
CA ALA A 175 -6.09 2.59 -41.97
C ALA A 175 -7.44 3.33 -41.96
N LEU A 176 -8.05 3.43 -40.78
CA LEU A 176 -9.02 4.48 -40.48
C LEU A 176 -8.28 5.83 -40.44
N ARG A 177 -8.32 6.56 -41.56
CA ARG A 177 -7.82 7.93 -41.68
C ARG A 177 -8.74 8.86 -40.89
N TRP A 178 -8.29 9.33 -39.74
CA TRP A 178 -8.82 10.51 -39.07
C TRP A 178 -8.18 11.77 -39.69
N ASN A 179 -9.01 12.73 -40.11
CA ASN A 179 -8.57 14.02 -40.63
C ASN A 179 -9.05 15.12 -39.67
N PRO A 180 -8.20 15.79 -38.87
CA PRO A 180 -8.65 16.88 -38.02
C PRO A 180 -8.63 18.19 -38.81
N VAL A 181 -9.80 18.79 -39.02
CA VAL A 181 -9.90 20.21 -39.36
C VAL A 181 -10.25 20.96 -38.07
N GLY A 182 -9.33 21.84 -37.65
CA GLY A 182 -9.65 23.09 -36.97
C GLY A 182 -10.11 23.02 -35.51
N ALA A 183 -9.17 22.90 -34.58
CA ALA A 183 -9.08 23.68 -33.33
C ALA A 183 -7.81 23.26 -32.59
N GLY A 184 -7.04 24.21 -32.08
CA GLY A 184 -5.74 23.96 -31.45
C GLY A 184 -5.82 23.03 -30.25
N PHE A 185 -5.61 21.73 -30.46
CA PHE A 185 -5.35 20.77 -29.40
C PHE A 185 -3.85 20.81 -29.09
N LYS A 186 -3.46 21.59 -28.07
CA LYS A 186 -2.14 21.41 -27.46
C LYS A 186 -2.20 20.05 -26.75
N PRO A 187 -1.36 19.06 -27.10
CA PRO A 187 -1.31 17.82 -26.33
C PRO A 187 -0.99 18.21 -24.88
N ALA A 188 -1.90 17.90 -23.96
CA ALA A 188 -1.63 18.03 -22.55
C ALA A 188 -0.36 17.20 -22.29
N LEU A 189 0.72 17.86 -21.85
CA LEU A 189 1.90 17.18 -21.34
C LEU A 189 1.39 16.15 -20.32
N THR A 190 1.48 14.87 -20.65
CA THR A 190 1.07 13.78 -19.77
C THR A 190 2.02 13.79 -18.59
N ARG A 191 1.66 14.54 -17.54
CA ARG A 191 2.37 14.48 -16.26
C ARG A 191 2.33 13.02 -15.80
N THR A 192 3.51 12.47 -15.51
CA THR A 192 3.62 11.18 -14.85
C THR A 192 2.77 11.21 -13.58
N PRO A 193 1.91 10.21 -13.35
CA PRO A 193 1.06 10.19 -12.17
C PRO A 193 1.93 10.16 -10.90
N PRO A 194 1.52 10.87 -9.83
CA PRO A 194 2.31 10.95 -8.61
C PRO A 194 2.51 9.57 -7.99
N VAL A 195 3.72 9.29 -7.52
CA VAL A 195 4.10 7.97 -7.01
C VAL A 195 3.80 7.86 -5.53
N VAL A 196 3.02 6.84 -5.15
CA VAL A 196 2.74 6.47 -3.75
C VAL A 196 3.62 5.31 -3.31
N GLN A 197 4.38 5.51 -2.23
CA GLN A 197 5.40 4.60 -1.72
C GLN A 197 5.15 4.26 -0.25
N ILE A 198 5.74 3.15 0.19
CA ILE A 198 5.81 2.75 1.60
C ILE A 198 7.20 3.10 2.08
N LYS A 199 7.28 3.89 3.14
CA LYS A 199 8.53 4.09 3.88
C LYS A 199 8.51 3.15 5.08
N TRP A 200 9.36 2.14 5.01
CA TRP A 200 9.46 1.13 6.05
C TRP A 200 9.67 1.76 7.44
N PRO A 201 9.02 1.22 8.49
CA PRO A 201 8.06 0.12 8.45
C PRO A 201 6.60 0.56 8.37
N ASN A 202 6.28 1.84 8.50
CA ASN A 202 4.95 2.26 8.94
C ASN A 202 4.45 3.60 8.37
N ASP A 203 5.14 4.20 7.41
CA ASP A 203 4.74 5.48 6.83
C ASP A 203 4.35 5.29 5.35
N VAL A 204 3.33 6.03 4.88
CA VAL A 204 2.96 6.12 3.46
C VAL A 204 3.39 7.48 2.94
N TRP A 205 4.04 7.48 1.78
CA TRP A 205 4.60 8.66 1.13
C TRP A 205 3.96 8.91 -0.24
N ILE A 206 3.83 10.18 -0.62
CA ILE A 206 3.58 10.61 -2.00
C ILE A 206 4.75 11.50 -2.42
N GLU A 207 5.45 11.17 -3.50
CA GLU A 207 6.64 11.90 -3.96
C GLU A 207 7.68 12.13 -2.84
N GLY A 208 7.95 11.09 -2.05
CA GLY A 208 8.91 11.14 -0.93
C GLY A 208 8.48 11.95 0.30
N ARG A 209 7.26 12.52 0.31
CA ARG A 209 6.71 13.26 1.46
C ARG A 209 5.65 12.44 2.19
N LYS A 210 5.64 12.54 3.52
CA LYS A 210 4.75 11.74 4.37
C LYS A 210 3.29 12.19 4.26
N VAL A 211 2.41 11.31 3.80
CA VAL A 211 0.96 11.55 3.77
C VAL A 211 0.23 10.84 4.90
N ALA A 212 0.75 9.70 5.36
CA ALA A 212 0.13 8.93 6.42
C ALA A 212 1.13 8.19 7.32
N GLY A 213 0.69 7.86 8.52
CA GLY A 213 1.40 7.03 9.47
C GLY A 213 0.49 5.95 10.06
N VAL A 214 1.08 4.77 10.25
CA VAL A 214 0.45 3.61 10.87
C VAL A 214 1.07 3.35 12.24
N LEU A 215 0.24 3.03 13.23
CA LEU A 215 0.64 2.59 14.56
C LEU A 215 -0.15 1.32 14.94
N VAL A 216 0.50 0.17 14.87
CA VAL A 216 -0.07 -1.11 15.32
C VAL A 216 0.37 -1.39 16.76
N GLU A 217 -0.59 -1.59 17.66
CA GLU A 217 -0.36 -1.95 19.06
C GLU A 217 -1.00 -3.31 19.35
N SER A 218 -0.21 -4.28 19.82
CA SER A 218 -0.67 -5.63 20.12
C SER A 218 -1.10 -5.78 21.58
N GLN A 219 -2.13 -6.59 21.80
CA GLN A 219 -2.53 -7.08 23.12
C GLN A 219 -2.35 -8.59 23.15
N LEU A 220 -1.57 -9.07 24.13
CA LEU A 220 -1.28 -10.49 24.30
C LEU A 220 -2.18 -11.09 25.36
N ARG A 221 -2.59 -12.34 25.16
CA ARG A 221 -3.19 -13.19 26.19
C ARG A 221 -2.30 -14.43 26.34
N GLY A 222 -1.47 -14.45 27.37
CA GLY A 222 -0.41 -15.44 27.49
C GLY A 222 0.60 -15.30 26.33
N ALA A 223 0.85 -16.39 25.61
CA ALA A 223 1.76 -16.43 24.46
C ALA A 223 1.07 -16.11 23.11
N GLU A 224 -0.24 -15.86 23.10
CA GLU A 224 -1.01 -15.63 21.89
C GLU A 224 -1.35 -14.15 21.69
N LEU A 225 -1.44 -13.75 20.42
CA LEU A 225 -1.95 -12.44 20.04
C LEU A 225 -3.47 -12.42 20.20
N ALA A 226 -3.98 -11.72 21.22
CA ALA A 226 -5.42 -11.64 21.48
C ALA A 226 -6.11 -10.63 20.55
N SER A 227 -5.44 -9.51 20.29
CA SER A 227 -5.88 -8.48 19.36
C SER A 227 -4.73 -7.57 18.93
N ALA A 228 -4.94 -6.84 17.84
CA ALA A 228 -4.10 -5.76 17.38
C ALA A 228 -4.97 -4.53 17.11
N VAL A 229 -4.59 -3.38 17.68
CA VAL A 229 -5.20 -2.08 17.39
C VAL A 229 -4.40 -1.43 16.28
N VAL A 230 -5.04 -1.17 15.15
CA VAL A 230 -4.44 -0.56 13.97
C VAL A 230 -4.82 0.91 13.91
N GLY A 231 -3.93 1.78 14.37
CA GLY A 231 -4.05 3.24 14.28
C GLY A 231 -3.61 3.78 12.94
N VAL A 232 -4.41 4.67 12.37
CA VAL A 232 -4.11 5.40 11.13
C VAL A 232 -4.30 6.89 11.35
N GLY A 233 -3.24 7.64 11.08
CA GLY A 233 -3.30 9.06 10.84
C GLY A 233 -3.01 9.34 9.36
N LEU A 234 -3.93 9.98 8.67
CA LEU A 234 -3.80 10.32 7.25
C LEU A 234 -4.15 11.80 7.03
N ASN A 235 -3.19 12.53 6.47
CA ASN A 235 -3.39 13.90 6.00
C ASN A 235 -4.26 13.85 4.74
N LEU A 236 -5.57 14.09 4.89
CA LEU A 236 -6.54 13.85 3.83
C LEU A 236 -6.87 15.16 3.11
N ARG A 237 -7.60 16.06 3.78
CA ARG A 237 -8.09 17.31 3.16
C ARG A 237 -7.29 18.56 3.51
N ARG A 238 -6.42 18.47 4.53
CA ARG A 238 -5.61 19.59 5.01
C ARG A 238 -4.59 20.06 3.96
N ALA A 239 -4.76 21.26 3.42
CA ALA A 239 -3.79 21.89 2.51
C ALA A 239 -3.92 23.43 2.54
N PRO A 240 -2.82 24.21 2.67
CA PRO A 240 -1.44 23.75 2.93
C PRO A 240 -1.27 23.18 4.34
N LEU A 241 -0.25 22.34 4.52
CA LEU A 241 0.16 21.87 5.85
C LEU A 241 0.93 22.98 6.59
N PRO A 242 0.87 23.02 7.93
CA PRO A 242 1.61 24.01 8.71
C PRO A 242 3.14 23.77 8.60
N PRO A 243 3.98 24.82 8.72
CA PRO A 243 5.43 24.71 8.52
C PRO A 243 6.13 23.68 9.42
N GLU A 244 5.59 23.43 10.61
CA GLU A 244 6.10 22.49 11.60
C GLU A 244 6.03 21.02 11.12
N LEU A 245 5.22 20.74 10.09
CA LEU A 245 5.12 19.45 9.43
C LEU A 245 5.97 19.42 8.14
N SER A 246 7.18 19.99 8.19
CA SER A 246 8.14 19.94 7.09
C SER A 246 8.41 18.49 6.67
N GLY A 247 8.24 18.17 5.39
CA GLY A 247 8.39 16.80 4.86
C GLY A 247 7.09 15.98 4.83
N ALA A 248 5.97 16.54 5.29
CA ALA A 248 4.64 15.95 5.10
C ALA A 248 3.95 16.50 3.84
N THR A 249 2.90 15.80 3.41
CA THR A 249 1.97 16.19 2.34
C THR A 249 0.56 15.69 2.67
N SER A 250 -0.42 15.97 1.81
CA SER A 250 -1.80 15.52 1.97
C SER A 250 -2.39 15.01 0.66
N VAL A 251 -3.45 14.22 0.73
CA VAL A 251 -4.16 13.74 -0.47
C VAL A 251 -4.68 14.94 -1.30
N ALA A 252 -5.23 15.97 -0.65
CA ALA A 252 -5.69 17.20 -1.29
C ALA A 252 -4.60 17.97 -2.07
N HIS A 253 -3.32 17.71 -1.80
CA HIS A 253 -2.23 18.30 -2.57
C HIS A 253 -2.13 17.73 -4.00
N PHE A 254 -2.64 16.50 -4.23
CA PHE A 254 -2.48 15.77 -5.48
C PHE A 254 -3.79 15.55 -6.24
N THR A 255 -4.93 15.90 -5.65
CA THR A 255 -6.24 15.84 -6.30
C THR A 255 -7.09 17.04 -5.87
N SER A 256 -7.84 17.61 -6.81
CA SER A 256 -8.79 18.70 -6.53
C SER A 256 -10.03 18.23 -5.77
N ALA A 257 -10.25 16.91 -5.71
CA ALA A 257 -11.40 16.33 -5.06
C ALA A 257 -11.00 15.11 -4.22
N PRO A 258 -10.31 15.30 -3.09
CA PRO A 258 -10.05 14.20 -2.17
C PRO A 258 -11.39 13.58 -1.69
N PRO A 259 -11.44 12.28 -1.34
CA PRO A 259 -12.64 11.65 -0.81
C PRO A 259 -13.03 12.24 0.55
N SER A 260 -14.30 12.11 0.94
CA SER A 260 -14.71 12.47 2.31
C SER A 260 -14.08 11.51 3.32
N ARG A 261 -14.09 11.83 4.61
CA ARG A 261 -13.48 10.94 5.63
C ARG A 261 -14.20 9.60 5.70
N GLU A 262 -15.51 9.61 5.44
CA GLU A 262 -16.39 8.45 5.36
C GLU A 262 -15.99 7.55 4.19
N LEU A 263 -15.86 8.12 2.99
CA LEU A 263 -15.45 7.37 1.79
C LEU A 263 -13.99 6.91 1.89
N ALA A 264 -13.13 7.71 2.50
CA ALA A 264 -11.74 7.36 2.74
C ALA A 264 -11.63 6.19 3.73
N LEU A 265 -12.38 6.23 4.82
CA LEU A 265 -12.42 5.14 5.79
C LEU A 265 -12.95 3.86 5.13
N ALA A 266 -14.10 3.91 4.45
CA ALA A 266 -14.65 2.73 3.77
C ALA A 266 -13.67 2.14 2.74
N GLY A 267 -13.08 2.97 1.88
CA GLY A 267 -12.09 2.53 0.89
C GLY A 267 -10.79 1.99 1.50
N PHE A 268 -10.37 2.50 2.66
CA PHE A 268 -9.25 1.96 3.42
C PHE A 268 -9.58 0.60 4.04
N LEU A 269 -10.77 0.44 4.64
CA LEU A 269 -11.18 -0.83 5.26
C LEU A 269 -11.20 -1.99 4.24
N VAL A 270 -11.65 -1.73 3.01
CA VAL A 270 -11.62 -2.71 1.91
C VAL A 270 -10.20 -3.19 1.61
N GLU A 271 -9.23 -2.27 1.51
CA GLU A 271 -7.83 -2.67 1.27
C GLU A 271 -7.20 -3.32 2.48
N LEU A 272 -7.53 -2.84 3.68
CA LEU A 272 -7.03 -3.38 4.93
C LEU A 272 -7.41 -4.84 5.05
N GLU A 273 -8.67 -5.16 4.85
CA GLU A 273 -9.17 -6.53 4.87
C GLU A 273 -8.52 -7.41 3.81
N ARG A 274 -8.41 -6.92 2.57
CA ARG A 274 -7.75 -7.65 1.49
C ARG A 274 -6.30 -7.99 1.86
N ARG A 275 -5.51 -7.01 2.32
CA ARG A 275 -4.08 -7.21 2.66
C ARG A 275 -3.89 -8.04 3.92
N VAL A 276 -4.75 -7.87 4.94
CA VAL A 276 -4.70 -8.68 6.18
C VAL A 276 -5.10 -10.12 5.91
N SER A 277 -6.10 -10.37 5.06
CA SER A 277 -6.50 -11.71 4.63
C SER A 277 -5.39 -12.40 3.84
N GLN A 278 -4.75 -11.69 2.89
CA GLN A 278 -3.56 -12.20 2.18
C GLN A 278 -2.46 -12.62 3.17
N LEU A 279 -2.11 -11.73 4.10
CA LEU A 279 -1.08 -12.00 5.12
C LEU A 279 -1.45 -13.20 6.01
N THR A 280 -2.71 -13.29 6.45
CA THR A 280 -3.17 -14.34 7.37
C THR A 280 -3.21 -15.71 6.70
N LEU A 281 -3.59 -15.77 5.42
CA LEU A 281 -3.73 -17.02 4.68
C LEU A 281 -2.41 -17.53 4.09
N ALA A 282 -1.54 -16.65 3.61
CA ALA A 282 -0.36 -17.01 2.82
C ALA A 282 0.95 -16.40 3.32
N GLY A 283 0.92 -15.70 4.47
CA GLY A 283 2.09 -15.06 5.07
C GLY A 283 2.61 -13.88 4.26
N LEU A 284 3.76 -13.32 4.66
CA LEU A 284 4.32 -12.12 4.03
C LEU A 284 4.61 -12.29 2.53
N THR A 285 4.91 -13.51 2.07
CA THR A 285 5.20 -13.82 0.66
C THR A 285 4.09 -13.36 -0.28
N SER A 286 2.82 -13.36 0.16
CA SER A 286 1.68 -12.95 -0.69
C SER A 286 1.59 -11.46 -0.95
N ILE A 287 2.29 -10.62 -0.17
CA ILE A 287 2.29 -9.16 -0.31
C ILE A 287 3.69 -8.59 -0.57
N LEU A 288 4.73 -9.41 -0.44
CA LEU A 288 6.13 -9.01 -0.58
C LEU A 288 6.48 -8.43 -1.96
N PRO A 289 5.98 -8.95 -3.10
CA PRO A 289 6.26 -8.37 -4.41
C PRO A 289 5.81 -6.91 -4.50
N GLU A 290 4.59 -6.60 -4.05
CA GLU A 290 4.06 -5.24 -4.04
C GLU A 290 4.76 -4.36 -3.00
N LEU A 291 5.09 -4.89 -1.81
CA LEU A 291 5.89 -4.15 -0.83
C LEU A 291 7.23 -3.70 -1.43
N ARG A 292 7.94 -4.59 -2.14
CA ARG A 292 9.22 -4.28 -2.78
C ARG A 292 9.07 -3.31 -3.95
N ARG A 293 8.02 -3.47 -4.75
CA ARG A 293 7.72 -2.57 -5.88
C ARG A 293 7.50 -1.13 -5.41
N HIS A 294 6.94 -0.96 -4.21
CA HIS A 294 6.59 0.34 -3.65
C HIS A 294 7.50 0.78 -2.50
N ASP A 295 8.68 0.17 -2.36
CA ASP A 295 9.64 0.54 -1.31
C ASP A 295 10.22 1.93 -1.57
N GLY A 296 9.87 2.87 -0.70
CA GLY A 296 10.34 4.25 -0.74
C GLY A 296 11.79 4.42 -0.32
N LEU A 297 12.42 3.42 0.32
CA LEU A 297 13.81 3.49 0.80
C LEU A 297 14.81 2.78 -0.12
N LEU A 298 14.35 2.02 -1.10
CA LEU A 298 15.23 1.29 -2.01
C LEU A 298 16.19 2.24 -2.74
N GLY A 299 17.50 1.97 -2.60
CA GLY A 299 18.56 2.75 -3.21
C GLY A 299 18.88 4.09 -2.53
N ARG A 300 18.10 4.51 -1.52
CA ARG A 300 18.32 5.80 -0.84
C ARG A 300 19.38 5.70 0.25
N ARG A 301 20.15 6.78 0.44
CA ARG A 301 20.99 6.98 1.62
C ARG A 301 20.10 7.32 2.81
N ILE A 302 20.25 6.53 3.86
CA ILE A 302 19.41 6.59 5.06
C ILE A 302 20.26 6.60 6.32
N GLN A 303 19.70 7.15 7.39
CA GLN A 303 20.18 6.99 8.76
C GLN A 303 19.23 6.07 9.52
N VAL A 304 19.77 5.00 10.09
CA VAL A 304 19.03 4.00 10.87
C VAL A 304 19.92 3.50 12.01
N GLU A 305 19.35 3.42 13.21
CA GLU A 305 20.11 3.04 14.43
C GLU A 305 21.40 3.87 14.63
N GLY A 306 21.37 5.16 14.28
CA GLY A 306 22.51 6.08 14.39
C GLY A 306 23.63 5.84 13.37
N ARG A 307 23.40 5.03 12.33
CA ARG A 307 24.38 4.71 11.29
C ARG A 307 23.85 5.10 9.93
N VAL A 308 24.75 5.57 9.07
CA VAL A 308 24.44 5.80 7.65
C VAL A 308 24.54 4.47 6.90
N ALA A 309 23.58 4.23 6.01
CA ALA A 309 23.52 3.05 5.16
C ALA A 309 22.74 3.35 3.88
N ILE A 310 22.76 2.43 2.92
CA ILE A 310 21.88 2.48 1.75
C ILE A 310 20.75 1.46 1.91
N GLY A 311 19.51 1.87 1.65
CA GLY A 311 18.37 0.95 1.62
C GLY A 311 18.50 -0.06 0.48
N ARG A 312 18.37 -1.35 0.77
CA ARG A 312 18.48 -2.47 -0.18
C ARG A 312 17.21 -3.30 -0.29
N GLY A 313 16.08 -2.74 0.11
CA GLY A 313 14.79 -3.39 0.00
C GLY A 313 14.29 -3.99 1.30
N ILE A 314 13.20 -4.75 1.17
CA ILE A 314 12.57 -5.46 2.28
C ILE A 314 12.88 -6.96 2.14
N ALA A 315 13.39 -7.57 3.22
CA ALA A 315 13.68 -8.99 3.32
C ALA A 315 12.40 -9.84 3.33
N THR A 316 12.55 -11.15 3.13
CA THR A 316 11.43 -12.11 3.11
C THR A 316 10.72 -12.28 4.47
N ASP A 317 11.33 -11.80 5.55
CA ASP A 317 10.75 -11.78 6.90
C ASP A 317 10.19 -10.39 7.29
N GLY A 318 10.29 -9.40 6.40
CA GLY A 318 9.81 -8.04 6.61
C GLY A 318 10.85 -7.08 7.21
N ALA A 319 12.07 -7.54 7.48
CA ALA A 319 13.15 -6.66 7.92
C ALA A 319 13.60 -5.72 6.78
N LEU A 320 14.00 -4.50 7.13
CA LEU A 320 14.69 -3.62 6.18
C LEU A 320 16.09 -4.16 5.95
N LEU A 321 16.47 -4.33 4.68
CA LEU A 321 17.83 -4.63 4.28
C LEU A 321 18.60 -3.33 4.09
N ILE A 322 19.76 -3.22 4.71
CA ILE A 322 20.63 -2.06 4.57
C ILE A 322 22.04 -2.50 4.22
N GLU A 323 22.70 -1.75 3.34
CA GLU A 323 24.13 -1.89 3.07
C GLU A 323 24.88 -0.80 3.82
N ARG A 324 25.74 -1.21 4.74
CA ARG A 324 26.58 -0.32 5.54
C ARG A 324 27.77 0.18 4.72
N GLU A 325 28.48 1.18 5.22
CA GLU A 325 29.67 1.76 4.55
C GLU A 325 30.79 0.74 4.29
N ASP A 326 30.88 -0.31 5.10
CA ASP A 326 31.82 -1.44 4.91
C ASP A 326 31.35 -2.45 3.85
N GLY A 327 30.23 -2.18 3.16
CA GLY A 327 29.61 -3.07 2.17
C GLY A 327 28.80 -4.21 2.78
N ALA A 328 28.72 -4.33 4.11
CA ALA A 328 27.99 -5.41 4.75
C ALA A 328 26.48 -5.22 4.64
N LEU A 329 25.78 -6.25 4.16
CA LEU A 329 24.32 -6.31 4.15
C LEU A 329 23.81 -6.76 5.53
N THR A 330 23.01 -5.91 6.17
CA THR A 330 22.44 -6.17 7.50
C THR A 330 20.92 -6.00 7.51
N ARG A 331 20.26 -6.58 8.51
CA ARG A 331 18.80 -6.55 8.67
C ARG A 331 18.41 -5.69 9.87
N VAL A 332 17.50 -4.75 9.66
CA VAL A 332 16.86 -3.96 10.72
C VAL A 332 15.43 -4.42 10.90
N ARG A 333 15.09 -4.91 12.10
CA ARG A 333 13.75 -5.46 12.41
C ARG A 333 12.79 -4.43 12.98
N SER A 334 13.33 -3.36 13.58
CA SER A 334 12.56 -2.26 14.15
C SER A 334 13.42 -1.02 14.21
N GLY A 335 12.84 0.16 13.95
CA GLY A 335 13.54 1.41 14.14
C GLY A 335 12.78 2.59 13.54
N SER A 336 13.41 3.76 13.64
CA SER A 336 13.10 4.92 12.80
C SER A 336 14.18 5.04 11.74
N VAL A 337 13.76 5.43 10.54
CA VAL A 337 14.66 5.65 9.41
C VAL A 337 14.48 7.08 8.94
N GLU A 338 15.59 7.78 8.76
CA GLU A 338 15.63 9.12 8.19
C GLU A 338 16.30 9.03 6.81
N VAL A 339 15.75 9.71 5.81
CA VAL A 339 16.38 9.80 4.49
C VAL A 339 17.33 10.99 4.52
N LEU A 340 18.56 10.76 4.09
CA LEU A 340 19.62 11.78 4.08
C LEU A 340 19.74 12.47 2.72
N ASP A 341 19.27 11.83 1.65
CA ASP A 341 19.26 12.43 0.33
C ASP A 341 18.06 13.39 0.23
N GLU A 342 18.32 14.68 0.01
CA GLU A 342 17.28 15.57 -0.48
C GLU A 342 16.74 14.99 -1.80
N VAL A 343 15.42 14.82 -1.89
CA VAL A 343 14.79 14.62 -3.19
C VAL A 343 15.16 15.85 -4.01
N ALA A 344 16.08 15.68 -4.96
CA ALA A 344 16.33 16.67 -5.99
C ALA A 344 14.99 16.86 -6.71
N HIS A 345 14.23 17.87 -6.28
CA HIS A 345 13.07 18.32 -7.02
C HIS A 345 13.65 18.85 -8.32
N SER A 346 13.40 18.14 -9.42
CA SER A 346 13.58 18.65 -10.77
C SER A 346 12.69 19.89 -10.91
N ALA A 347 13.16 21.02 -10.42
CA ALA A 347 12.60 22.33 -10.67
C ALA A 347 12.95 22.71 -12.11
N THR A 348 12.16 22.20 -13.06
CA THR A 348 12.09 22.79 -14.39
C THR A 348 11.17 24.01 -14.30
N ASP A 349 11.64 25.05 -13.59
CA ASP A 349 11.11 26.40 -13.72
C ASP A 349 12.27 27.29 -14.16
N VAL A 350 12.49 27.30 -15.48
CA VAL A 350 13.29 28.32 -16.14
C VAL A 350 12.57 29.65 -15.93
N ARG A 351 13.00 30.41 -14.93
CA ARG A 351 12.65 31.83 -14.82
C ARG A 351 13.19 32.55 -16.06
N LEU A 352 12.30 32.83 -17.00
CA LEU A 352 12.51 33.87 -18.01
C LEU A 352 12.47 35.23 -17.29
N THR A 353 13.64 35.76 -16.97
CA THR A 353 13.82 37.20 -16.73
C THR A 353 14.76 37.76 -17.78
N ALA A 354 14.22 38.08 -18.95
CA ALA A 354 14.86 39.01 -19.87
C ALA A 354 14.26 40.39 -19.62
N LYS A 355 15.06 41.32 -19.07
CA LYS A 355 14.79 42.76 -19.08
C LYS A 355 14.99 43.27 -20.52
N PRO A 356 14.15 44.18 -21.03
CA PRO A 356 14.44 44.84 -22.30
C PRO A 356 15.59 45.87 -22.11
N PRO A 357 16.45 46.09 -23.12
CA PRO A 357 17.47 47.12 -23.07
C PRO A 357 16.86 48.52 -23.20
N LYS A 358 17.60 49.51 -22.68
CA LYS A 358 17.25 50.94 -22.64
C LYS A 358 17.11 51.56 -24.03
#